data_AF-A0A9D8ZUU4-F1
#
_entry.id   AF-A0A9D8ZUU4-F1
#
_cell.length_a   1.000
_cell.length_b   1.000
_cell.length_c   1.000
_cell.angle_alpha   90.00
_cell.angle_beta   90.00
_cell.angle_gamma   90.00
#
_symmetry.space_group_name_H-M   'P 1'
#
loop_
_entity.id
_entity.type
_entity.pdbx_description
1 polymer ?
#
loop_
_entity_poly.entity_id
_entity_poly.type
_entity_poly.pdbx_seq_one_letter_code
_entity_poly.pdbx_strand_id
1 'polypeptide(L)'
;MNNLPRFIFYVTGILIISGAFTLITSDLLTKVNDGTTLGTILFFFFGLIYMNMVTITSRRFMRRLEGPTVAPYVFAIFTLIPPAVWVNIYQDGTATSPAIYVPMLLVAVGTGAFFGHRMGLKAQIKFQENLKAYFEQDKRLHSDPPQDEDENSTKN
;
A
#
# COMPACT_ATOMS: atom_id res chain seq x y z
N MET A 1 -18.97 -1.92 8.97
CA MET A 1 -19.08 -2.50 7.61
C MET A 1 -18.15 -3.71 7.49
N ASN A 2 -18.60 -4.81 6.88
CA ASN A 2 -17.76 -5.98 6.68
C ASN A 2 -16.71 -5.67 5.59
N ASN A 3 -15.45 -5.47 6.00
CA ASN A 3 -14.36 -5.05 5.09
C ASN A 3 -13.70 -6.23 4.37
N LEU A 4 -14.22 -7.45 4.55
CA LEU A 4 -13.65 -8.69 4.03
C LEU A 4 -13.49 -8.71 2.50
N PRO A 5 -14.49 -8.33 1.67
CA PRO A 5 -14.33 -8.38 0.20
C PRO A 5 -13.20 -7.47 -0.28
N ARG A 6 -13.11 -6.28 0.32
CA ARG A 6 -12.05 -5.32 0.03
C ARG A 6 -10.69 -5.85 0.48
N PHE A 7 -10.61 -6.43 1.68
CA PHE A 7 -9.38 -7.02 2.17
C PHE A 7 -8.84 -8.08 1.20
N ILE A 8 -9.70 -9.03 0.78
CA ILE A 8 -9.34 -10.08 -0.17
C ILE A 8 -8.85 -9.47 -1.49
N PHE A 9 -9.54 -8.46 -2.03
CA PHE A 9 -9.10 -7.77 -3.25
C PHE A 9 -7.67 -7.21 -3.14
N TYR A 10 -7.32 -6.57 -2.02
CA TYR A 10 -5.98 -6.04 -1.81
C TYR A 10 -4.93 -7.16 -1.60
N VAL A 11 -5.28 -8.26 -0.92
CA VAL A 11 -4.39 -9.42 -0.76
C VAL A 11 -4.10 -10.08 -2.12
N THR A 12 -5.13 -10.34 -2.92
CA THR A 12 -4.95 -10.94 -4.25
C THR A 12 -4.16 -9.99 -5.16
N GLY A 13 -4.48 -8.69 -5.13
CA GLY A 13 -3.76 -7.70 -5.91
C GLY A 13 -2.27 -7.63 -5.56
N ILE A 14 -1.92 -7.60 -4.26
CA ILE A 14 -0.50 -7.53 -3.86
C ILE A 14 0.25 -8.83 -4.17
N LEU A 15 -0.42 -9.99 -4.10
CA LEU A 15 0.16 -11.27 -4.52
C LEU A 15 0.49 -11.29 -6.02
N ILE A 16 -0.44 -10.85 -6.87
CA ILE A 16 -0.23 -10.79 -8.32
C ILE A 16 0.93 -9.84 -8.65
N ILE A 17 0.94 -8.64 -8.07
CA ILE A 17 1.98 -7.64 -8.34
C ILE A 17 3.33 -8.13 -7.82
N SER A 18 3.39 -8.70 -6.60
CA SER A 18 4.63 -9.25 -6.03
C SER A 18 5.16 -10.42 -6.88
N GLY A 19 4.28 -11.34 -7.30
CA GLY A 19 4.64 -12.45 -8.18
C GLY A 19 5.15 -11.98 -9.54
N ALA A 20 4.42 -11.08 -10.21
CA ALA A 20 4.83 -10.52 -11.49
C ALA A 20 6.19 -9.81 -11.39
N PHE A 21 6.40 -9.01 -10.36
CA PHE A 21 7.68 -8.34 -10.13
C PHE A 21 8.82 -9.33 -9.92
N THR A 22 8.58 -10.38 -9.12
CA THR A 22 9.56 -11.45 -8.87
C THR A 22 9.99 -12.14 -10.17
N LEU A 23 9.03 -12.46 -11.05
CA LEU A 23 9.31 -13.11 -12.33
C LEU A 23 10.09 -12.20 -13.28
N ILE A 24 9.67 -10.94 -13.42
CA ILE A 24 10.32 -9.96 -14.31
C ILE A 24 11.74 -9.65 -13.86
N THR A 25 11.98 -9.65 -12.54
CA THR A 25 13.29 -9.31 -11.97
C THR A 25 14.18 -10.52 -11.72
N SER A 26 13.72 -11.73 -12.05
CA SER A 26 14.43 -13.00 -11.80
C SER A 26 15.87 -12.99 -12.33
N ASP A 27 16.09 -12.56 -13.57
CA ASP A 27 17.43 -12.44 -14.16
C ASP A 27 18.30 -11.41 -13.45
N LEU A 28 17.71 -10.30 -12.98
CA LEU A 28 18.43 -9.25 -12.26
C LEU A 28 18.80 -9.68 -10.84
N LEU A 29 18.06 -10.62 -10.25
CA LEU A 29 18.35 -11.15 -8.93
C LEU A 29 19.69 -11.90 -8.91
N THR A 30 20.06 -12.59 -9.98
CA THR A 30 21.36 -13.30 -10.06
C THR A 30 22.53 -12.35 -9.82
N LYS A 31 22.46 -11.13 -10.36
CA LYS A 31 23.48 -10.07 -10.22
C LYS A 31 23.62 -9.51 -8.80
N VAL A 32 22.65 -9.75 -7.93
CA VAL A 32 22.71 -9.33 -6.52
C VAL A 32 23.81 -10.09 -5.76
N ASN A 33 24.14 -11.30 -6.21
CA ASN A 33 25.08 -12.19 -5.52
C ASN A 33 26.55 -11.96 -5.89
N ASP A 34 26.83 -11.22 -6.98
CA ASP A 34 28.18 -11.06 -7.52
C ASP A 34 29.09 -10.12 -6.71
N GLY A 35 28.58 -9.51 -5.62
CA GLY A 35 29.34 -8.58 -4.78
C GLY A 35 29.78 -7.28 -5.47
N THR A 36 29.30 -7.04 -6.69
CA THR A 36 29.58 -5.83 -7.46
C THR A 36 28.79 -4.63 -6.94
N THR A 37 29.26 -3.42 -7.23
CA THR A 37 28.52 -2.17 -6.94
C THR A 37 27.10 -2.21 -7.50
N LEU A 38 26.92 -2.79 -8.70
CA LEU A 38 25.61 -2.95 -9.32
C LEU A 38 24.72 -3.88 -8.50
N GLY A 39 25.24 -5.01 -8.02
CA GLY A 39 24.52 -5.95 -7.17
C GLY A 39 24.04 -5.30 -5.86
N THR A 40 24.88 -4.48 -5.23
CA THR A 40 24.50 -3.72 -4.02
C THR A 40 23.40 -2.69 -4.31
N ILE A 41 23.49 -1.95 -5.42
CA ILE A 41 22.43 -1.00 -5.81
C ILE A 41 21.11 -1.72 -6.04
N LEU A 42 21.14 -2.84 -6.77
CA LEU A 42 19.95 -3.65 -7.04
C LEU A 42 19.36 -4.23 -5.74
N PHE A 43 20.19 -4.67 -4.81
CA PHE A 43 19.75 -5.15 -3.49
C PHE A 43 18.91 -4.10 -2.75
N PHE A 44 19.41 -2.88 -2.62
CA PHE A 44 18.68 -1.80 -1.97
C PHE A 44 17.44 -1.38 -2.76
N PHE A 45 17.56 -1.32 -4.09
CA PHE A 45 16.45 -0.94 -4.97
C PHE A 45 15.29 -1.92 -4.86
N PHE A 46 15.55 -3.23 -4.87
CA PHE A 46 14.53 -4.25 -4.65
C PHE A 46 13.90 -4.14 -3.27
N GLY A 47 14.71 -3.99 -2.21
CA GLY A 47 14.20 -3.75 -0.86
C GLY A 47 13.26 -2.56 -0.80
N LEU A 48 13.62 -1.43 -1.42
CA LEU A 48 12.78 -0.24 -1.47
C LEU A 48 11.48 -0.47 -2.24
N ILE A 49 11.49 -1.24 -3.33
CA ILE A 49 10.27 -1.56 -4.09
C ILE A 49 9.30 -2.38 -3.24
N TYR A 50 9.76 -3.47 -2.62
CA TYR A 50 8.91 -4.30 -1.78
C TYR A 50 8.40 -3.54 -0.54
N MET A 51 9.26 -2.71 0.07
CA MET A 51 8.86 -1.80 1.14
C MET A 51 7.74 -0.86 0.68
N ASN A 52 7.89 -0.21 -0.48
CA ASN A 52 6.90 0.71 -1.03
C ASN A 52 5.59 0.00 -1.40
N MET A 53 5.67 -1.20 -1.97
CA MET A 53 4.50 -1.99 -2.34
C MET A 53 3.59 -2.25 -1.14
N VAL A 54 4.17 -2.70 -0.02
CA VAL A 54 3.43 -2.89 1.24
C VAL A 54 2.92 -1.54 1.76
N THR A 55 3.80 -0.53 1.83
CA THR A 55 3.47 0.80 2.36
C THR A 55 2.25 1.43 1.67
N ILE A 56 2.24 1.45 0.34
CA ILE A 56 1.19 2.06 -0.47
C ILE A 56 -0.11 1.28 -0.32
N THR A 57 -0.04 -0.05 -0.38
CA THR A 57 -1.20 -0.94 -0.25
C THR A 57 -1.85 -0.77 1.12
N SER A 58 -1.06 -0.83 2.20
CA SER A 58 -1.50 -0.59 3.57
C SER A 58 -2.16 0.78 3.72
N ARG A 59 -1.53 1.84 3.23
CA ARG A 59 -2.07 3.20 3.31
C ARG A 59 -3.41 3.32 2.58
N ARG A 60 -3.52 2.78 1.37
CA ARG A 60 -4.75 2.83 0.56
C ARG A 60 -5.88 2.02 1.19
N PHE A 61 -5.57 0.85 1.75
CA PHE A 61 -6.53 0.03 2.46
C PHE A 61 -7.00 0.69 3.77
N MET A 62 -6.10 1.26 4.55
CA MET A 62 -6.47 1.86 5.85
C MET A 62 -7.24 3.18 5.71
N ARG A 63 -7.02 3.95 4.63
CA ARG A 63 -7.65 5.27 4.44
C ARG A 63 -9.18 5.28 4.63
N ARG A 64 -9.87 4.20 4.26
CA ARG A 64 -11.34 4.09 4.39
C ARG A 64 -11.78 3.08 5.46
N LEU A 65 -10.97 2.86 6.48
CA LEU A 65 -11.34 2.03 7.64
C LEU A 65 -11.69 2.90 8.83
N GLU A 66 -12.27 2.27 9.85
CA GLU A 66 -12.53 2.89 11.14
C GLU A 66 -11.67 2.16 12.19
N GLY A 67 -10.47 2.71 12.43
CA GLY A 67 -9.60 2.31 13.52
C GLY A 67 -8.35 1.53 13.09
N PRO A 68 -7.49 1.18 14.06
CA PRO A 68 -6.27 0.42 13.83
C PRO A 68 -6.60 -0.99 13.31
N THR A 69 -5.72 -1.52 12.46
CA THR A 69 -5.89 -2.85 11.85
C THR A 69 -4.56 -3.56 11.69
N VAL A 70 -4.59 -4.89 11.78
CA VAL A 70 -3.44 -5.76 11.54
C VAL A 70 -3.15 -5.98 10.05
N ALA A 71 -4.01 -5.50 9.15
CA ALA A 71 -3.90 -5.72 7.71
C ALA A 71 -2.53 -5.37 7.08
N PRO A 72 -1.81 -4.31 7.49
CA PRO A 72 -0.48 -4.02 6.96
C PRO A 72 0.53 -5.17 7.15
N TYR A 73 0.49 -5.84 8.29
CA TYR A 73 1.37 -6.98 8.57
C TYR A 73 0.98 -8.20 7.73
N VAL A 74 -0.32 -8.40 7.52
CA VAL A 74 -0.80 -9.47 6.63
C VAL A 74 -0.37 -9.21 5.18
N PHE A 75 -0.46 -7.98 4.70
CA PHE A 75 0.05 -7.62 3.37
C PHE A 75 1.55 -7.84 3.25
N ALA A 76 2.34 -7.57 4.29
CA ALA A 76 3.77 -7.87 4.30
C ALA A 76 4.04 -9.37 4.14
N ILE A 77 3.30 -10.23 4.88
CA ILE A 77 3.42 -11.68 4.77
C ILE A 77 3.11 -12.14 3.34
N PHE A 78 1.97 -11.72 2.77
CA PHE A 78 1.60 -12.11 1.41
C PHE A 78 2.53 -11.55 0.34
N THR A 79 3.12 -10.38 0.57
CA THR A 79 4.12 -9.81 -0.35
C THR A 79 5.41 -10.62 -0.35
N LEU A 80 5.80 -11.16 0.80
CA LEU A 80 7.02 -11.95 0.96
C LEU A 80 6.95 -13.33 0.31
N ILE A 81 5.75 -13.95 0.30
CA ILE A 81 5.59 -15.34 -0.13
C ILE A 81 6.11 -15.58 -1.55
N PRO A 82 5.66 -14.86 -2.61
CA PRO A 82 6.10 -15.12 -3.97
C PRO A 82 7.63 -15.09 -4.16
N PRO A 83 8.34 -14.02 -3.74
CA PRO A 83 9.79 -13.98 -3.90
C PRO A 83 10.55 -14.95 -3.00
N ALA A 84 10.07 -15.20 -1.78
CA ALA A 84 10.69 -16.16 -0.89
C ALA A 84 10.59 -17.59 -1.45
N VAL A 85 9.42 -17.98 -1.97
CA VAL A 85 9.24 -19.28 -2.62
C VAL A 85 10.10 -19.35 -3.88
N TRP A 86 10.07 -18.32 -4.73
CA TRP A 86 10.81 -18.29 -6.00
C TRP A 86 12.31 -18.53 -5.81
N VAL A 87 12.96 -17.82 -4.88
CA VAL A 87 14.40 -17.93 -4.66
C VAL A 87 14.79 -19.27 -4.02
N ASN A 88 13.88 -19.96 -3.34
CA ASN A 88 14.15 -21.29 -2.78
C ASN A 88 14.01 -22.42 -3.81
N ILE A 89 13.11 -22.28 -4.79
CA ILE A 89 12.87 -23.30 -5.83
C ILE A 89 13.80 -23.13 -7.04
N TYR A 90 14.25 -21.91 -7.33
CA TYR A 90 15.11 -21.60 -8.47
C TYR A 90 16.58 -21.69 -8.05
N GLN A 91 17.13 -22.91 -8.05
CA GLN A 91 18.51 -23.22 -7.63
C GLN A 91 19.43 -23.64 -8.80
N ASP A 92 19.34 -23.00 -9.96
CA ASP A 92 20.40 -23.14 -10.95
C ASP A 92 21.66 -22.43 -10.44
N GLY A 93 22.86 -22.93 -10.75
CA GLY A 93 24.15 -22.55 -10.13
C GLY A 93 24.57 -21.07 -10.20
N THR A 94 23.75 -20.19 -10.76
CA THR A 94 23.85 -18.72 -10.79
C THR A 94 22.81 -18.02 -9.89
N ALA A 95 22.06 -18.77 -9.09
CA ALA A 95 20.94 -18.28 -8.30
C ALA A 95 21.36 -17.38 -7.11
N THR A 96 20.51 -16.39 -6.82
CA THR A 96 20.62 -15.53 -5.65
C THR A 96 20.53 -16.35 -4.37
N SER A 97 21.44 -16.13 -3.42
CA SER A 97 21.41 -16.83 -2.14
C SER A 97 20.11 -16.50 -1.36
N PRO A 98 19.27 -17.50 -1.03
CA PRO A 98 18.10 -17.30 -0.19
C PRO A 98 18.46 -16.69 1.17
N ALA A 99 19.65 -17.02 1.69
CA ALA A 99 20.16 -16.53 2.98
C ALA A 99 20.44 -15.03 2.99
N ILE A 100 20.61 -14.39 1.83
CA ILE A 100 20.82 -12.94 1.72
C ILE A 100 19.52 -12.25 1.33
N TYR A 101 18.82 -12.80 0.34
CA TYR A 101 17.65 -12.15 -0.25
C TYR A 101 16.42 -12.19 0.67
N VAL A 102 16.13 -13.32 1.32
CA VAL A 102 14.93 -13.45 2.18
C VAL A 102 15.02 -12.55 3.41
N PRO A 103 16.14 -12.45 4.15
CA PRO A 103 16.26 -11.48 5.25
C PRO A 103 16.12 -10.04 4.81
N MET A 104 16.67 -9.67 3.65
CA MET A 104 16.49 -8.33 3.08
C MET A 104 15.01 -8.03 2.83
N LEU A 105 14.29 -8.97 2.23
CA LEU A 105 12.86 -8.83 2.00
C LEU A 105 12.08 -8.73 3.29
N LEU A 106 12.40 -9.54 4.31
CA LEU A 106 11.79 -9.46 5.64
C LEU A 106 11.93 -8.06 6.24
N VAL A 107 13.14 -7.47 6.19
CA VAL A 107 13.38 -6.10 6.65
C VAL A 107 12.58 -5.10 5.82
N ALA A 108 12.57 -5.24 4.50
CA ALA A 108 11.86 -4.35 3.59
C ALA A 108 10.33 -4.36 3.82
N VAL A 109 9.70 -5.54 3.80
CA VAL A 109 8.25 -5.68 3.97
C VAL A 109 7.82 -5.34 5.39
N GLY A 110 8.64 -5.67 6.41
CA GLY A 110 8.38 -5.31 7.80
C GLY A 110 8.41 -3.79 8.00
N THR A 111 9.43 -3.13 7.46
CA THR A 111 9.54 -1.67 7.46
C THR A 111 8.38 -1.03 6.69
N GLY A 112 8.00 -1.63 5.55
CA GLY A 112 6.85 -1.21 4.76
C GLY A 112 5.52 -1.32 5.51
N ALA A 113 5.31 -2.39 6.26
CA ALA A 113 4.12 -2.56 7.10
C ALA A 113 4.07 -1.53 8.23
N PHE A 114 5.20 -1.29 8.89
CA PHE A 114 5.31 -0.31 9.96
C PHE A 114 4.99 1.12 9.48
N PHE A 115 5.63 1.55 8.39
CA PHE A 115 5.36 2.86 7.81
C PHE A 115 3.97 2.95 7.18
N GLY A 116 3.52 1.89 6.51
CA GLY A 116 2.19 1.75 5.93
C GLY A 116 1.09 1.89 6.98
N HIS A 117 1.26 1.29 8.16
CA HIS A 117 0.33 1.40 9.28
C HIS A 117 0.26 2.85 9.80
N ARG A 118 1.41 3.47 10.08
CA ARG A 118 1.48 4.86 10.57
C ARG A 118 0.88 5.86 9.57
N MET A 119 1.21 5.73 8.28
CA MET A 119 0.64 6.58 7.24
C MET A 119 -0.83 6.29 6.97
N GLY A 120 -1.25 5.03 7.12
CA GLY A 120 -2.64 4.60 7.01
C GLY A 120 -3.53 5.29 8.06
N LEU A 121 -3.10 5.28 9.32
CA LEU A 121 -3.82 5.98 10.41
C LEU A 121 -3.94 7.48 10.14
N LYS A 122 -2.85 8.14 9.73
CA LYS A 122 -2.89 9.56 9.35
C LYS A 122 -3.86 9.83 8.19
N ALA A 123 -3.86 8.96 7.17
CA ALA A 123 -4.76 9.08 6.03
C ALA A 123 -6.22 8.84 6.40
N GLN A 124 -6.47 7.96 7.38
CA GLN A 124 -7.78 7.66 7.90
C GLN A 124 -8.39 8.86 8.64
N ILE A 125 -7.62 9.46 9.56
CA ILE A 125 -8.05 10.67 10.31
C ILE A 125 -8.41 11.78 9.32
N LYS A 126 -7.51 12.09 8.38
CA LYS A 126 -7.75 13.09 7.35
C LYS A 126 -8.99 12.79 6.49
N PHE A 127 -9.24 11.52 6.20
CA PHE A 127 -10.43 11.12 5.43
C PHE A 127 -11.72 11.36 6.22
N GLN A 128 -11.73 11.06 7.52
CA GLN A 128 -12.87 11.31 8.40
C GLN A 128 -13.12 12.81 8.60
N GLU A 129 -12.07 13.60 8.78
CA GLU A 129 -12.16 15.07 8.86
C GLU A 129 -12.78 15.66 7.58
N ASN A 130 -12.29 15.24 6.41
CA ASN A 130 -12.85 15.68 5.14
C ASN A 130 -14.33 15.29 5.00
N LEU A 131 -14.71 14.07 5.37
CA LEU A 131 -16.11 13.63 5.32
C LEU A 131 -17.02 14.49 6.20
N LYS A 132 -16.58 14.81 7.43
CA LYS A 132 -17.35 15.70 8.32
C LYS A 132 -17.54 17.09 7.69
N ALA A 133 -16.47 17.66 7.14
CA ALA A 133 -16.53 18.96 6.47
C ALA A 133 -17.50 18.93 5.26
N TYR A 134 -17.49 17.85 4.46
CA TYR A 134 -18.44 17.68 3.36
C TYR A 134 -19.90 17.63 3.83
N PHE A 135 -20.20 16.86 4.90
CA PHE A 135 -21.56 16.79 5.43
C PHE A 135 -22.02 18.11 6.07
N GLU A 136 -21.11 18.86 6.72
CA GLU A 136 -21.43 20.19 7.24
C GLU A 136 -21.72 21.19 6.12
N GLN A 137 -20.97 21.14 5.01
CA GLN A 137 -21.20 21.97 3.84
C GLN A 137 -22.53 21.63 3.16
N ASP A 138 -22.80 20.34 2.95
CA ASP A 138 -24.05 19.85 2.35
C ASP A 138 -25.27 20.28 3.17
N LYS A 139 -25.19 20.15 4.50
CA LYS A 139 -26.24 20.61 5.41
C LYS A 139 -26.49 22.11 5.29
N ARG A 140 -25.46 22.94 5.14
CA ARG A 140 -25.61 24.41 4.96
C ARG A 140 -26.31 24.74 3.64
N LEU A 141 -25.87 24.12 2.54
CA LEU A 141 -26.46 24.32 1.21
C LEU A 141 -27.93 23.89 1.13
N HIS A 142 -28.32 22.86 1.89
CA HIS A 142 -29.70 22.39 1.93
C HIS A 142 -30.56 23.04 3.04
N SER A 143 -29.96 23.82 3.95
CA SER A 143 -30.68 24.56 5.00
C SER A 143 -30.95 26.02 4.65
N ASP A 144 -30.25 26.58 3.66
CA ASP A 144 -30.57 27.90 3.13
C ASP A 144 -31.85 27.78 2.27
N PRO A 145 -32.94 28.47 2.62
CA PRO A 145 -34.10 28.56 1.73
C PRO A 145 -33.65 29.21 0.40
N PRO A 146 -34.34 28.97 -0.72
CA PRO A 146 -34.14 29.83 -1.88
C PRO A 146 -34.27 31.27 -1.38
N GLN A 147 -33.24 32.09 -1.61
CA GLN A 147 -33.39 33.53 -1.49
C GLN A 147 -34.53 33.87 -2.45
N ASP A 148 -35.70 34.15 -1.90
CA ASP A 148 -36.76 34.82 -2.61
C ASP A 148 -36.11 36.07 -3.19
N GLU A 149 -35.80 36.05 -4.49
CA GLU A 149 -35.36 37.22 -5.23
C GLU A 149 -36.50 38.23 -5.13
N ASP A 150 -36.38 39.09 -4.12
CA ASP A 150 -37.10 40.32 -3.87
C ASP A 150 -38.35 40.51 -4.74
N GLU A 151 -39.43 39.84 -4.34
CA GLU A 151 -40.80 40.26 -4.64
C GLU A 151 -41.10 41.56 -3.85
N ASN A 152 -40.29 42.60 -4.03
CA ASN A 152 -40.59 43.94 -3.53
C ASN A 152 -39.84 45.07 -4.26
N SER A 153 -39.95 45.10 -5.59
CA SER A 153 -40.00 46.38 -6.29
C SER A 153 -41.47 46.75 -6.53
N THR A 154 -42.25 46.89 -5.45
CA THR A 154 -43.54 47.57 -5.53
C THR A 154 -43.32 49.07 -5.74
N LYS A 155 -44.10 49.62 -6.68
CA LYS A 155 -44.72 50.94 -6.61
C LYS A 155 -43.81 52.13 -6.30
N ASN A 156 -43.46 52.88 -7.35
CA ASN A 156 -43.84 54.29 -7.49
C ASN A 156 -43.73 54.72 -8.96
#